data_AF-A0A6L3X8K9-F1
#
_entry.id   AF-A0A6L3X8K9-F1
#
_cell.length_a   1.000
_cell.length_b   1.000
_cell.length_c   1.000
_cell.angle_alpha   90.00
_cell.angle_beta   90.00
_cell.angle_gamma   90.00
#
_symmetry.space_group_name_H-M   'P 1'
#
loop_
_entity.id
_entity.type
_entity.pdbx_description
1 polymer ?
#
loop_
_entity_poly.entity_id
_entity_poly.type
_entity_poly.pdbx_seq_one_letter_code
_entity_poly.pdbx_strand_id
1 'polypeptide(L)'
;MSSRILTTSIAGIDAFMRDPRGVLTHAEGGTLAVFADNAPAFYAVTPERLAQLLEIEAKLSRPASDVMLDNQFFDDPASAPVAVPMGKFPMYAGWQPDADFQRQAALWGIALAQPATPEELAAFTAYWQAEGKVFHPGQWQQKV
;
A
#
# COMPACT_ATOMS: atom_id res chain seq x y z
N MET A 1 -0.63 -1.56 8.52
CA MET A 1 -2.03 -2.04 8.56
C MET A 1 -2.54 -1.85 9.98
N SER A 2 -3.63 -1.10 10.20
CA SER A 2 -4.22 -0.93 11.54
C SER A 2 -5.13 -2.12 11.86
N SER A 3 -4.83 -2.86 12.94
CA SER A 3 -5.68 -3.95 13.42
C SER A 3 -6.65 -3.39 14.47
N ARG A 4 -7.96 -3.50 14.22
CA ARG A 4 -8.99 -3.11 15.18
C ARG A 4 -9.42 -4.34 15.99
N ILE A 5 -9.36 -4.23 17.31
CA ILE A 5 -9.83 -5.27 18.23
C ILE A 5 -11.23 -4.90 18.67
N LEU A 6 -12.20 -5.78 18.42
CA LEU A 6 -13.57 -5.63 18.88
C LEU A 6 -13.73 -6.43 20.18
N THR A 7 -14.34 -5.81 21.19
CA THR A 7 -14.59 -6.42 22.50
C THR A 7 -16.09 -6.42 22.77
N THR A 8 -16.65 -7.60 23.03
CA THR A 8 -18.06 -7.80 23.42
C THR A 8 -18.24 -7.88 24.94
N SER A 9 -17.16 -8.10 25.69
CA SER A 9 -17.18 -8.22 27.15
C SER A 9 -17.06 -6.87 27.84
N ILE A 10 -18.03 -6.57 28.71
CA ILE A 10 -18.15 -5.29 29.40
C ILE A 10 -18.24 -5.54 30.90
N ALA A 11 -17.54 -4.74 31.70
CA ALA A 11 -17.67 -4.71 33.15
C ALA A 11 -17.69 -3.28 33.70
N GLY A 12 -18.36 -3.08 34.83
CA GLY A 12 -18.27 -1.83 35.58
C GLY A 12 -16.95 -1.71 36.35
N ILE A 13 -16.50 -0.48 36.56
CA ILE A 13 -15.26 -0.18 37.29
C ILE A 13 -15.28 -0.73 38.72
N ASP A 14 -16.43 -0.71 39.41
CA ASP A 14 -16.58 -1.26 40.75
C ASP A 14 -16.37 -2.77 40.81
N ALA A 15 -16.89 -3.49 39.80
CA ALA A 15 -16.71 -4.94 39.69
C ALA A 15 -15.24 -5.28 39.40
N PHE A 16 -14.60 -4.49 38.54
CA PHE A 16 -13.18 -4.63 38.22
C PHE A 16 -12.27 -4.35 39.43
N MET A 17 -12.56 -3.32 40.23
CA MET A 17 -11.78 -3.01 41.43
C MET A 17 -11.90 -4.08 42.51
N ARG A 18 -13.05 -4.76 42.60
CA ARG A 18 -13.29 -5.81 43.59
C ARG A 18 -12.53 -7.09 43.28
N ASP A 19 -12.55 -7.53 42.02
CA ASP A 19 -11.80 -8.70 41.56
C ASP A 19 -11.31 -8.50 40.11
N PRO A 20 -10.16 -7.84 39.93
CA PRO A 20 -9.65 -7.54 38.60
C PRO A 20 -9.26 -8.82 37.85
N ARG A 21 -8.77 -9.84 38.56
CA ARG A 21 -8.33 -11.11 37.95
C ARG A 21 -9.53 -11.93 37.49
N GLY A 22 -10.54 -12.08 38.33
CA GLY A 22 -11.75 -12.83 38.00
C GLY A 22 -12.48 -12.23 36.80
N VAL A 23 -12.72 -10.92 36.82
CA VAL A 23 -13.42 -10.23 35.72
C VAL A 23 -12.63 -10.35 34.40
N LEU A 24 -11.30 -10.30 34.45
CA LEU A 24 -10.46 -10.53 33.26
C LEU A 24 -10.50 -11.97 32.76
N THR A 25 -10.49 -12.97 33.65
CA THR A 25 -10.59 -14.38 33.24
C THR A 25 -11.95 -14.77 32.67
N HIS A 26 -13.01 -14.06 33.05
CA HIS A 26 -14.35 -14.26 32.53
C HIS A 26 -14.61 -13.49 31.22
N ALA A 27 -13.70 -12.61 30.81
CA ALA A 27 -13.85 -11.83 29.59
C ALA A 27 -13.66 -12.71 28.34
N GLU A 28 -14.68 -12.74 27.48
CA GLU A 28 -14.64 -13.45 26.20
C GLU A 28 -13.54 -12.88 25.31
N GLY A 29 -12.71 -13.78 24.77
CA GLY A 29 -11.59 -13.40 23.90
C GLY A 29 -10.45 -12.66 24.62
N GLY A 30 -10.45 -12.62 25.96
CA GLY A 30 -9.39 -12.00 26.76
C GLY A 30 -9.30 -10.48 26.61
N THR A 31 -10.40 -9.84 26.23
CA THR A 31 -10.50 -8.38 26.10
C THR A 31 -11.71 -7.89 26.90
N LEU A 32 -11.56 -6.81 27.64
CA LEU A 32 -12.59 -6.29 28.54
C LEU A 32 -12.69 -4.77 28.40
N ALA A 33 -13.90 -4.26 28.19
CA ALA A 33 -14.18 -2.82 28.27
C ALA A 33 -14.69 -2.48 29.68
N VAL A 34 -13.98 -1.61 30.39
CA VAL A 34 -14.34 -1.17 31.74
C VAL A 34 -15.07 0.17 31.67
N PHE A 35 -16.28 0.22 32.24
CA PHE A 35 -17.13 1.40 32.24
C PHE A 35 -17.18 2.05 33.62
N ALA A 36 -17.14 3.38 33.66
CA ALA A 36 -17.41 4.21 34.83
C ALA A 36 -18.48 5.24 34.45
N ASP A 37 -19.50 5.43 35.29
CA ASP A 37 -20.57 6.41 35.04
C ASP A 37 -21.25 6.26 33.66
N ASN A 38 -21.50 5.02 33.24
CA ASN A 38 -22.08 4.67 31.94
C ASN A 38 -21.25 5.13 30.71
N ALA A 39 -19.96 5.42 30.91
CA ALA A 39 -19.00 5.76 29.87
C ALA A 39 -17.79 4.80 29.90
N PRO A 40 -17.15 4.49 28.77
CA PRO A 40 -15.96 3.66 28.72
C PRO A 40 -14.78 4.41 29.36
N ALA A 41 -14.20 3.84 30.42
CA ALA A 41 -13.05 4.40 31.12
C ALA A 41 -11.74 3.91 30.51
N PHE A 42 -11.59 2.59 30.34
CA PHE A 42 -10.41 1.97 29.73
C PHE A 42 -10.71 0.57 29.21
N TYR A 43 -9.78 0.02 28.44
CA TYR A 43 -9.81 -1.36 27.97
C TYR A 43 -8.70 -2.15 28.65
N ALA A 44 -9.02 -3.36 29.07
CA ALA A 44 -8.07 -4.28 29.66
C ALA A 44 -7.98 -5.56 28.83
N VAL A 45 -6.81 -6.19 28.83
CA VAL A 45 -6.55 -7.44 28.12
C VAL A 45 -5.88 -8.44 29.04
N THR A 46 -6.15 -9.72 28.83
CA THR A 46 -5.47 -10.78 29.59
C THR A 46 -4.01 -10.95 29.11
N PRO A 47 -3.11 -11.46 29.95
CA PRO A 47 -1.73 -11.74 29.55
C PRO A 47 -1.63 -12.68 28.34
N GLU A 48 -2.48 -13.69 28.28
CA GLU A 48 -2.52 -14.66 27.18
C GLU A 48 -2.92 -13.99 25.87
N ARG A 49 -3.91 -13.09 25.94
CA ARG A 49 -4.35 -12.32 24.77
C ARG A 49 -3.28 -11.36 24.29
N LEU A 50 -2.60 -10.70 25.22
CA LEU A 50 -1.47 -9.82 24.88
C LEU A 50 -0.34 -10.58 24.19
N ALA A 51 0.02 -11.77 24.70
CA ALA A 51 1.04 -12.61 24.08
C ALA A 51 0.68 -13.01 22.65
N GLN A 52 -0.58 -13.38 22.40
CA GLN A 52 -1.08 -13.68 21.05
C GLN A 52 -0.96 -12.47 20.10
N LEU A 53 -1.32 -11.27 20.57
CA LEU A 53 -1.23 -10.06 19.77
C LEU A 53 0.21 -9.73 19.39
N LEU A 54 1.14 -9.86 20.34
CA LEU A 54 2.57 -9.70 20.08
C LEU A 54 3.11 -10.73 19.09
N GLU A 55 2.64 -11.98 19.15
CA GLU A 55 3.04 -13.02 18.22
C GLU A 55 2.50 -12.76 16.80
N ILE A 56 1.26 -12.26 16.68
CA ILE A 56 0.68 -11.84 15.41
C ILE A 56 1.45 -10.65 14.85
N GLU A 57 1.78 -9.66 15.67
CA GLU A 57 2.59 -8.51 15.27
C GLU A 57 3.98 -8.95 14.79
N ALA A 58 4.62 -9.89 15.49
CA ALA A 58 5.88 -10.47 15.06
C ALA A 58 5.75 -11.24 13.74
N LYS A 59 4.67 -11.99 13.53
CA LYS A 59 4.40 -12.70 12.26
C LYS A 59 4.13 -11.75 11.09
N LEU A 60 3.45 -10.64 11.33
CA LEU A 60 3.19 -9.59 10.33
C LEU A 60 4.42 -8.72 10.06
N SER A 61 5.28 -8.52 11.06
CA SER A 61 6.54 -7.78 10.92
C SER A 61 7.62 -8.63 10.26
N ARG A 62 7.53 -9.97 10.35
CA ARG A 62 8.33 -10.86 9.52
C ARG A 62 7.93 -10.61 8.06
N PRO A 63 8.88 -10.29 7.17
CA PRO A 63 8.57 -10.25 5.75
C PRO A 63 7.93 -11.58 5.35
N ALA A 64 6.80 -11.53 4.65
CA ALA A 64 6.03 -12.71 4.24
C ALA A 64 6.79 -13.63 3.27
N SER A 65 8.08 -13.40 3.05
CA SER A 65 8.92 -14.12 2.13
C SER A 65 10.34 -14.17 2.66
N ASP A 66 10.87 -15.38 2.77
CA ASP A 66 12.30 -15.70 2.82
C ASP A 66 12.97 -15.43 1.45
N VAL A 67 12.44 -14.45 0.72
CA VAL A 67 13.13 -13.81 -0.39
C VAL A 67 13.82 -12.65 0.28
N MET A 68 15.08 -12.85 0.69
CA MET A 68 15.98 -11.72 0.67
C MET A 68 15.88 -11.17 -0.75
N LEU A 69 15.20 -10.03 -0.91
CA LEU A 69 15.46 -9.16 -2.05
C LEU A 69 16.93 -8.79 -1.87
N ASP A 70 17.80 -9.61 -2.46
CA ASP A 70 19.20 -9.34 -2.62
C ASP A 70 19.27 -7.87 -3.03
N ASN A 71 20.00 -7.04 -2.29
CA ASN A 71 20.13 -5.60 -2.60
C ASN A 71 20.69 -5.37 -4.02
N GLN A 72 21.15 -6.44 -4.68
CA GLN A 72 21.46 -6.53 -6.10
C GLN A 72 20.26 -6.23 -7.03
N PHE A 73 19.01 -6.31 -6.54
CA PHE A 73 17.81 -5.94 -7.32
C PHE A 73 17.40 -4.46 -7.13
N PHE A 74 17.99 -3.77 -6.15
CA PHE A 74 17.80 -2.34 -5.86
C PHE A 74 19.04 -1.50 -6.20
N ASP A 75 20.08 -2.11 -6.79
CA ASP A 75 20.95 -1.34 -7.68
C ASP A 75 20.09 -1.00 -8.89
N ASP A 76 19.41 0.13 -8.81
CA ASP A 76 18.88 0.83 -9.96
C ASP A 76 20.06 0.92 -10.94
N PRO A 77 20.06 0.21 -12.10
CA PRO A 77 21.19 0.23 -13.00
C PRO A 77 21.22 1.61 -13.63
N ALA A 78 21.80 2.56 -12.90
CA ALA A 78 22.06 3.96 -13.23
C ALA A 78 21.25 4.42 -14.45
N SER A 79 19.91 4.46 -14.34
CA SER A 79 18.99 4.84 -15.43
C SER A 79 19.61 4.67 -16.81
N ALA A 80 20.06 3.45 -17.15
CA ALA A 80 20.59 3.21 -18.48
C ALA A 80 19.45 3.58 -19.43
N PRO A 81 19.66 4.46 -20.42
CA PRO A 81 18.58 4.89 -21.30
C PRO A 81 17.95 3.63 -21.86
N VAL A 82 16.72 3.34 -21.43
CA VAL A 82 15.98 2.15 -21.87
C VAL A 82 15.93 2.31 -23.38
N ALA A 83 16.73 1.49 -24.06
CA ALA A 83 16.82 1.53 -25.50
C ALA A 83 15.40 1.28 -26.01
N VAL A 84 14.78 2.35 -26.51
CA VAL A 84 13.43 2.33 -27.05
C VAL A 84 13.36 1.13 -27.99
N PRO A 85 12.54 0.10 -27.69
CA PRO A 85 12.55 -1.13 -28.45
C PRO A 85 12.35 -0.81 -29.94
N MET A 86 13.33 -1.11 -30.78
CA MET A 86 13.20 -0.95 -32.23
C MET A 86 12.15 -1.95 -32.71
N GLY A 87 10.89 -1.51 -32.81
CA GLY A 87 9.77 -2.37 -33.16
C GLY A 87 8.44 -1.85 -32.63
N LYS A 88 7.43 -2.71 -32.60
CA LYS A 88 6.16 -2.44 -31.91
C LYS A 88 6.24 -3.08 -30.52
N PHE A 89 5.83 -2.38 -29.48
CA PHE A 89 5.76 -2.93 -28.12
C PHE A 89 4.40 -2.61 -27.44
N PRO A 90 3.91 -3.49 -26.56
CA PRO A 90 2.76 -3.19 -25.69
C PRO A 90 3.18 -2.20 -24.60
N MET A 91 2.24 -1.37 -24.14
CA MET A 91 2.53 -0.39 -23.10
C MET A 91 2.98 -1.06 -21.79
N TYR A 92 3.99 -0.50 -21.12
CA TYR A 92 4.60 -1.06 -19.91
C TYR A 92 4.75 -0.02 -18.79
N ALA A 93 4.74 -0.48 -17.54
CA ALA A 93 4.90 0.37 -16.37
C ALA A 93 6.26 1.09 -16.38
N GLY A 94 6.25 2.41 -16.24
CA GLY A 94 7.46 3.25 -16.32
C GLY A 94 7.84 3.69 -17.73
N TRP A 95 6.97 3.50 -18.73
CA TRP A 95 7.15 4.11 -20.04
C TRP A 95 7.21 5.63 -19.93
N GLN A 96 8.16 6.25 -20.63
CA GLN A 96 8.32 7.70 -20.70
C GLN A 96 8.40 8.14 -22.17
N PRO A 97 7.81 9.30 -22.51
CA PRO A 97 8.00 9.90 -23.82
C PRO A 97 9.44 10.42 -23.97
N ASP A 98 9.87 10.66 -25.21
CA ASP A 98 11.22 11.19 -25.46
C ASP A 98 11.41 12.55 -24.80
N ALA A 99 12.67 12.91 -24.46
CA ALA A 99 13.00 14.22 -23.88
C ALA A 99 12.57 15.40 -24.79
N ASP A 100 12.51 15.16 -26.10
CA ASP A 100 12.06 16.12 -27.11
C ASP A 100 10.54 16.05 -27.40
N PHE A 101 9.76 15.33 -26.58
CA PHE A 101 8.33 15.08 -26.82
C PHE A 101 7.52 16.35 -26.99
N GLN A 102 7.77 17.39 -26.19
CA GLN A 102 7.08 18.68 -26.34
C GLN A 102 7.32 19.30 -27.73
N ARG A 103 8.55 19.20 -28.24
CA ARG A 103 8.90 19.66 -29.58
C ARG A 103 8.22 18.80 -30.64
N GLN A 104 8.14 17.49 -30.46
CA GLN A 104 7.46 16.57 -31.38
C GLN A 104 5.95 16.77 -31.38
N ALA A 105 5.33 16.98 -30.22
CA ALA A 105 3.92 17.32 -30.08
C ALA A 105 3.59 18.62 -30.85
N ALA A 106 4.46 19.63 -30.73
CA ALA A 106 4.30 20.88 -31.49
C ALA A 106 4.38 20.66 -33.01
N LEU A 107 5.22 19.73 -33.49
CA LEU A 107 5.27 19.34 -34.91
C LEU A 107 4.00 18.62 -35.38
N TRP A 108 3.28 17.95 -34.47
CA TRP A 108 1.96 17.37 -34.74
C TRP A 108 0.80 18.36 -34.52
N GLY A 109 1.10 19.63 -34.23
CA GLY A 109 0.10 20.68 -34.00
C GLY A 109 -0.48 20.74 -32.58
N ILE A 110 0.10 19.99 -31.63
CA ILE A 110 -0.29 19.98 -30.23
C ILE A 110 0.70 20.83 -29.42
N ALA A 111 0.30 22.05 -29.05
CA ALA A 111 1.12 22.94 -28.25
C ALA A 111 1.00 22.59 -26.75
N LEU A 112 1.91 21.76 -26.25
CA LEU A 112 2.00 21.43 -24.83
C LEU A 112 2.64 22.61 -24.06
N ALA A 113 1.85 23.31 -23.25
CA ALA A 113 2.34 24.42 -22.43
C ALA A 113 3.15 23.95 -21.20
N GLN A 114 2.95 22.70 -20.78
CA GLN A 114 3.58 22.08 -19.61
C GLN A 114 4.06 20.67 -19.98
N PRO A 115 5.12 20.16 -19.34
CA PRO A 115 5.52 18.76 -19.52
C PRO A 115 4.44 17.82 -19.01
N ALA A 116 4.33 16.64 -19.63
CA ALA A 116 3.42 15.60 -19.17
C ALA A 116 3.73 15.27 -17.70
N THR A 117 2.72 15.35 -16.85
CA THR A 117 2.91 15.08 -15.43
C THR A 117 3.06 13.57 -15.19
N PRO A 118 3.74 13.16 -14.10
CA PRO A 118 3.85 11.74 -13.76
C PRO A 118 2.49 11.05 -13.60
N GLU A 119 1.47 11.78 -13.15
CA GLU A 119 0.11 11.27 -12.96
C GLU A 119 -0.60 11.00 -14.29
N GLU A 120 -0.51 11.92 -15.25
CA GLU A 120 -1.07 11.75 -16.59
C GLU A 120 -0.40 10.59 -17.33
N LEU A 121 0.93 10.47 -17.21
CA LEU A 121 1.68 9.36 -17.77
C LEU A 121 1.28 8.03 -17.13
N ALA A 122 1.09 7.99 -15.81
CA ALA A 122 0.62 6.80 -15.12
C ALA A 122 -0.79 6.38 -15.57
N ALA A 123 -1.72 7.33 -15.70
CA ALA A 123 -3.07 7.06 -16.18
C ALA A 123 -3.08 6.54 -17.62
N PHE A 124 -2.29 7.16 -18.51
CA PHE A 124 -2.11 6.73 -19.88
C PHE A 124 -1.55 5.31 -19.97
N THR A 125 -0.51 5.03 -19.17
CA THR A 125 0.15 3.73 -19.12
C THR A 125 -0.81 2.65 -18.63
N ALA A 126 -1.56 2.91 -17.56
CA ALA A 126 -2.52 1.96 -17.00
C ALA A 126 -3.65 1.60 -17.99
N TYR A 127 -4.19 2.59 -18.69
CA TYR A 127 -5.23 2.38 -19.70
C TYR A 127 -4.72 1.50 -20.86
N TRP A 128 -3.58 1.85 -21.44
CA TRP A 128 -3.03 1.14 -22.60
C TRP A 128 -2.44 -0.23 -22.26
N GLN A 129 -1.96 -0.41 -21.02
CA GLN A 129 -1.54 -1.70 -20.51
C GLN A 129 -2.74 -2.66 -20.39
N ALA A 130 -3.90 -2.18 -19.94
CA ALA A 130 -5.13 -2.97 -19.90
C ALA A 130 -5.67 -3.30 -21.30
N GLU A 131 -5.51 -2.39 -22.26
CA GLU A 131 -5.94 -2.59 -23.66
C GLU A 131 -5.05 -3.60 -24.42
N GLY A 132 -3.79 -3.77 -24.02
CA GLY A 132 -2.86 -4.77 -24.58
C GLY A 132 -2.44 -4.54 -26.03
N LYS A 133 -2.74 -3.37 -26.62
CA LYS A 133 -2.35 -3.04 -28.00
C LYS A 133 -0.86 -2.73 -28.11
N VAL A 134 -0.30 -3.02 -29.27
CA VAL A 134 1.13 -2.93 -29.56
C VAL A 134 1.36 -1.87 -30.63
N PHE A 135 2.13 -0.82 -30.32
CA PHE A 135 2.44 0.26 -31.25
C PHE A 135 3.95 0.54 -31.33
N HIS A 136 4.35 1.24 -32.38
CA HIS A 136 5.71 1.77 -32.49
C HIS A 136 5.94 2.92 -31.49
N PRO A 137 7.19 3.21 -31.09
CA PRO A 137 7.50 4.30 -30.17
C PRO A 137 6.92 5.65 -30.59
N GLY A 138 7.06 6.04 -31.87
CA GLY A 138 6.49 7.28 -32.38
C GLY A 138 4.96 7.30 -32.38
N GLN A 139 4.31 6.14 -32.54
CA GLN A 139 2.85 6.02 -32.44
C GLN A 139 2.36 6.12 -30.99
N TRP A 140 3.15 5.65 -30.03
CA TRP A 140 2.85 5.84 -28.61
C TRP A 140 2.92 7.31 -28.21
N GLN A 141 3.96 8.02 -28.67
CA GLN A 141 4.09 9.45 -28.43
C GLN A 141 2.96 10.25 -29.08
N GLN A 142 2.47 9.87 -30.26
CA GLN A 142 1.29 10.52 -30.88
C GLN A 142 -0.02 10.30 -30.11
N LYS A 143 -0.07 9.31 -29.21
CA LYS A 143 -1.29 8.93 -28.47
C LYS A 143 -1.36 9.53 -27.08
N VAL A 144 -0.21 9.90 -26.49
CA VAL A 144 -0.11 10.69 -25.25
C VAL A 144 -0.69 12.07 -25.49
#